data_AF-A0A950EWM1-F1
#
_entry.id   AF-A0A950EWM1-F1
#
_cell.length_a   1.000
_cell.length_b   1.000
_cell.length_c   1.000
_cell.angle_alpha   90.00
_cell.angle_beta   90.00
_cell.angle_gamma   90.00
#
_symmetry.space_group_name_H-M   'P 1'
#
loop_
_entity.id
_entity.type
_entity.pdbx_description
1 polymer ?
#
loop_
_entity_poly.entity_id
_entity_poly.type
_entity_poly.pdbx_seq_one_letter_code
_entity_poly.pdbx_strand_id
1 'polypeptide(L)' 'HRRWARDLWQSLAPFALPGGYANLLGPDDREQAAGAYGGNAAQLRVLKRRFDPDGVFASAIPLPEG' A
#
# COMPACT_ATOMS: atom_id res chain seq x y z
N HIS A 1 21.40 -0.36 11.66
CA HIS A 1 20.75 0.38 10.55
C HIS A 1 19.22 0.50 10.70
N ARG A 2 18.48 -0.55 11.14
CA ARG A 2 16.99 -0.48 11.30
C ARG A 2 16.47 0.67 12.16
N ARG A 3 17.14 0.98 13.27
CA ARG A 3 16.78 2.12 14.15
C ARG A 3 16.88 3.46 13.40
N TRP A 4 18.02 3.71 12.76
CA TRP A 4 18.23 4.92 11.95
C TRP A 4 17.15 5.11 10.88
N ALA A 5 16.79 4.05 10.13
CA ALA A 5 15.75 4.15 9.10
C ALA A 5 14.38 4.50 9.68
N ARG A 6 14.02 3.93 10.84
CA ARG A 6 12.78 4.23 11.54
C ARG A 6 12.74 5.67 12.06
N ASP A 7 13.82 6.11 12.69
CA ASP A 7 13.93 7.46 13.25
C ASP A 7 13.85 8.51 12.12
N LEU A 8 14.51 8.25 11.00
CA LEU A 8 14.43 9.10 9.80
C LEU A 8 13.00 9.15 9.24
N TRP A 9 12.36 7.99 9.04
CA TRP A 9 10.97 7.92 8.57
C TRP A 9 10.01 8.73 9.44
N GLN A 10 10.09 8.57 10.77
CA GLN A 10 9.25 9.30 11.72
C GLN A 10 9.51 10.82 11.67
N SER A 11 10.76 11.24 11.51
CA SER A 11 11.10 12.66 11.45
C SER A 11 10.57 13.36 10.19
N LEU A 12 10.45 12.61 9.09
CA LEU A 12 9.98 13.12 7.80
C LEU A 12 8.47 12.97 7.59
N ALA A 13 7.82 12.03 8.29
CA ALA A 13 6.40 11.71 8.11
C ALA A 13 5.46 12.93 8.15
N PRO A 14 5.62 13.93 9.03
CA PRO A 14 4.73 15.11 9.05
C PRO A 14 4.80 15.99 7.80
N PHE A 15 5.85 15.86 6.99
CA PHE A 15 6.08 16.66 5.78
C PHE A 15 5.79 15.88 4.49
N ALA A 16 5.51 14.57 4.61
CA ALA A 16 5.28 13.70 3.47
C ALA A 16 3.83 13.81 2.96
N LEU A 17 3.65 13.55 1.66
CA LEU A 17 2.32 13.32 1.11
C LEU A 17 1.79 11.96 1.60
N PRO A 18 0.46 11.81 1.78
CA PRO A 18 -0.13 10.52 2.10
C PRO A 18 0.13 9.53 0.96
N GLY A 19 0.41 8.28 1.33
CA GLY A 19 0.62 7.20 0.37
C GLY A 19 2.05 6.67 0.35
N GLY A 20 2.48 6.23 -0.83
CA GLY A 20 3.82 5.69 -1.05
C GLY A 20 3.90 4.99 -2.41
N TYR A 21 5.12 4.66 -2.84
CA TYR A 21 5.27 3.79 -3.99
C TYR A 21 4.91 2.37 -3.60
N ALA A 22 3.94 1.76 -4.27
CA ALA A 22 3.45 0.41 -3.96
C ALA A 22 4.58 -0.64 -3.83
N ASN A 23 5.64 -0.52 -4.64
CA ASN A 23 6.80 -1.42 -4.60
C ASN A 23 7.67 -1.29 -3.33
N LEU A 24 7.44 -0.27 -2.51
CA LEU A 24 8.17 0.01 -1.27
C LEU A 24 7.31 -0.22 -0.02
N LEU A 25 6.05 -0.62 -0.18
CA LEU A 25 5.13 -0.86 0.92
C LEU A 25 5.12 -2.33 1.32
N GLY A 26 4.95 -2.59 2.60
CA GLY A 26 4.73 -3.91 3.18
C GLY A 26 3.25 -4.21 3.42
N PRO A 27 2.92 -5.44 3.85
CA PRO A 27 1.54 -5.85 4.17
C PRO A 27 0.88 -5.03 5.30
N ASP A 28 1.69 -4.42 6.16
CA ASP A 28 1.24 -3.65 7.32
C ASP A 28 1.01 -2.16 7.01
N ASP A 29 1.46 -1.66 5.84
CA ASP A 29 1.40 -0.24 5.45
C ASP A 29 0.03 0.12 4.83
N ARG A 30 -1.06 -0.29 5.49
CA ARG A 30 -2.43 -0.22 4.93
C ARG A 30 -2.89 1.20 4.62
N GLU A 31 -2.53 2.15 5.49
CA GLU A 31 -2.88 3.56 5.31
C GLU A 31 -2.14 4.16 4.11
N GLN A 32 -0.87 3.80 3.92
CA GLN A 32 -0.08 4.25 2.76
C GLN A 32 -0.56 3.55 1.49
N ALA A 33 -1.00 2.30 1.55
CA ALA A 33 -1.59 1.61 0.40
C ALA A 33 -2.86 2.32 -0.09
N ALA A 34 -3.71 2.83 0.82
CA ALA A 34 -4.89 3.63 0.47
C ALA A 34 -4.51 4.90 -0.32
N GLY A 35 -3.49 5.63 0.14
CA GLY A 35 -2.98 6.80 -0.58
C GLY A 35 -2.28 6.46 -1.91
N ALA A 36 -1.57 5.32 -1.97
CA ALA A 36 -0.83 4.89 -3.15
C ALA A 36 -1.73 4.55 -4.35
N TYR A 37 -2.87 3.89 -4.10
CA TYR A 37 -3.82 3.54 -5.16
C TYR A 37 -4.91 4.61 -5.36
N GLY A 38 -5.22 5.38 -4.32
CA GLY A 38 -6.22 6.45 -4.35
C GLY A 38 -7.55 5.99 -4.97
N GLY A 39 -8.13 6.82 -5.83
CA GLY A 39 -9.41 6.54 -6.51
C GLY A 39 -9.40 5.29 -7.40
N ASN A 40 -8.23 4.77 -7.79
CA ASN A 40 -8.14 3.59 -8.64
C ASN A 40 -8.36 2.28 -7.87
N ALA A 41 -8.26 2.29 -6.53
CA ALA A 41 -8.40 1.10 -5.70
C ALA A 41 -9.72 0.35 -5.95
N ALA A 42 -10.82 1.08 -6.13
CA ALA A 42 -12.12 0.48 -6.39
C ALA A 42 -12.15 -0.33 -7.70
N GLN A 43 -11.63 0.24 -8.79
CA GLN A 43 -11.57 -0.43 -10.09
C GLN A 43 -10.59 -1.61 -10.06
N LEU A 44 -9.45 -1.47 -9.40
CA LEU A 44 -8.49 -2.56 -9.23
C LEU A 44 -9.09 -3.75 -8.48
N ARG A 45 -9.90 -3.52 -7.43
CA ARG A 45 -10.61 -4.60 -6.72
C ARG A 45 -11.61 -5.32 -7.62
N VAL A 46 -12.32 -4.59 -8.49
CA VAL A 46 -13.23 -5.21 -9.47
C VAL A 46 -12.45 -6.11 -10.42
N LEU A 47 -11.32 -5.63 -10.96
CA LEU A 47 -10.49 -6.42 -11.87
C LEU A 47 -9.84 -7.62 -11.15
N LYS A 48 -9.36 -7.44 -9.92
CA LYS A 48 -8.79 -8.51 -9.10
C LYS A 48 -9.80 -9.64 -8.91
N ARG A 49 -11.06 -9.34 -8.56
CA ARG A 49 -12.12 -10.36 -8.45
C ARG A 49 -12.46 -11.03 -9.78
N ARG A 50 -12.36 -10.30 -10.90
CA ARG A 50 -12.62 -10.85 -12.23
C ARG A 50 -11.53 -11.82 -12.69
N PHE A 51 -10.26 -11.50 -12.43
CA PHE A 51 -9.12 -12.22 -12.98
C PHE A 51 -8.41 -13.14 -11.98
N ASP A 52 -8.63 -12.95 -10.69
CA ASP A 52 -8.09 -13.78 -9.62
C ASP A 52 -9.13 -13.95 -8.48
N PRO A 53 -10.30 -14.57 -8.77
CA PRO A 53 -11.38 -14.72 -7.80
C PRO A 53 -10.97 -15.55 -6.58
N ASP A 54 -10.05 -16.50 -6.76
CA ASP A 54 -9.57 -17.41 -5.71
C ASP A 54 -8.34 -16.85 -4.96
N GLY A 55 -7.85 -15.68 -5.36
CA GLY A 55 -6.74 -14.99 -4.68
C GLY A 55 -5.40 -15.72 -4.77
N VAL A 56 -5.14 -16.43 -5.87
CA VAL A 56 -3.89 -17.18 -6.12
C VAL A 56 -2.68 -16.24 -6.06
N PHE A 57 -2.82 -14.99 -6.49
CA PHE A 57 -1.76 -13.98 -6.45
C PHE A 57 -1.90 -13.06 -5.22
N ALA A 58 -1.48 -13.55 -4.05
CA ALA A 58 -1.56 -12.84 -2.77
C ALA A 58 -0.24 -12.24 -2.25
N SER A 59 0.86 -12.38 -2.99
CA SER A 59 2.20 -11.93 -2.56
C SER A 59 2.46 -10.43 -2.71
N ALA A 60 1.62 -9.73 -3.48
CA ALA A 60 1.71 -8.28 -3.64
C ALA A 60 1.10 -7.56 -2.42
N ILE A 61 1.37 -6.26 -2.30
CA ILE A 61 0.69 -5.46 -1.28
C ILE A 61 -0.83 -5.55 -1.46
N PRO A 62 -1.60 -5.72 -0.38
CA PRO A 62 -3.05 -5.81 -0.47
C PRO A 62 -3.63 -4.54 -1.10
N LEU A 63 -4.62 -4.71 -1.98
CA LEU A 63 -5.42 -3.56 -2.41
C LEU A 63 -6.15 -3.02 -1.18
N PRO A 64 -6.08 -1.70 -0.92
CA PRO A 64 -6.73 -1.10 0.23
C PRO A 64 -8.23 -1.39 0.18
N GLU A 65 -8.82 -1.65 1.34
CA GLU A 65 -10.27 -1.82 1.49
C GLU A 65 -10.98 -0.45 1.38
N GLY A 66 -12.30 -0.48 1.24
CA GLY A 66 -13.13 0.74 1.22
C GLY A 66 -13.55 1.12 2.62
#